data_AF-A0A165EWW5-F1
#
_entry.id   AF-A0A165EWW5-F1
#
_cell.length_a   1.000
_cell.length_b   1.000
_cell.length_c   1.000
_cell.angle_alpha   90.00
_cell.angle_beta   90.00
_cell.angle_gamma   90.00
#
_symmetry.space_group_name_H-M   'P 1'
#
loop_
_entity.id
_entity.type
_entity.pdbx_description
1 polymer ?
#
loop_
_entity_poly.entity_id
_entity_poly.type
_entity_poly.pdbx_seq_one_letter_code
_entity_poly.pdbx_strand_id
1 'polypeptide(L)'
;MPLDATVVVPGLYLVLSYRIQKGTYHWLIVTTNVGTQPYCFHAAQIPGWHYERKVWDMVRSQTSVIGIKIGSYIDADRLDEVLAPVPMTTPIEEGDVEFTCRIWAEANRLANIHAEDVAAGRVGGVYVSSFSA
;
A
#
# COMPACT_ATOMS: atom_id res chain seq x y z
N MET A 1 -16.05 10.07 2.92
CA MET A 1 -16.83 9.77 1.69
C MET A 1 -16.19 8.53 1.08
N PRO A 2 -16.97 7.48 0.77
CA PRO A 2 -16.43 6.31 0.08
C PRO A 2 -15.85 6.72 -1.28
N LEU A 3 -14.88 5.95 -1.77
CA LEU A 3 -14.33 6.15 -3.12
C LEU A 3 -15.43 5.86 -4.16
N ASP A 4 -15.43 6.62 -5.26
CA ASP A 4 -16.38 6.39 -6.35
C ASP A 4 -16.06 5.06 -7.05
N ALA A 5 -16.98 4.11 -6.95
CA ALA A 5 -16.86 2.78 -7.55
C ALA A 5 -16.69 2.82 -9.07
N THR A 6 -17.25 3.83 -9.74
CA THR A 6 -17.32 3.91 -11.21
C THR A 6 -15.97 4.23 -11.86
N VAL A 7 -15.05 4.80 -11.09
CA VAL A 7 -13.69 5.15 -11.54
C VAL A 7 -12.63 4.15 -11.10
N VAL A 8 -12.98 3.22 -10.21
CA VAL A 8 -12.08 2.15 -9.77
C VAL A 8 -12.05 1.04 -10.81
N VAL A 9 -10.87 0.80 -11.36
CA VAL A 9 -10.60 -0.27 -12.33
C VAL A 9 -9.75 -1.38 -11.69
N PRO A 10 -9.68 -2.59 -12.27
CA PRO A 10 -8.76 -3.62 -11.80
C PRO A 10 -7.32 -3.11 -11.68
N GLY A 11 -6.65 -3.42 -10.57
CA GLY A 11 -5.32 -2.89 -10.31
C GLY A 11 -4.78 -3.13 -8.91
N LEU A 12 -3.52 -2.72 -8.76
CA LEU A 12 -2.84 -2.52 -7.49
C LEU A 12 -2.93 -1.05 -7.11
N TYR A 13 -3.26 -0.77 -5.86
CA TYR A 13 -3.53 0.56 -5.34
C TYR A 13 -2.76 0.84 -4.06
N LEU A 14 -2.25 2.07 -3.92
CA LEU A 14 -1.88 2.65 -2.64
C LEU A 14 -3.10 3.41 -2.11
N VAL A 15 -3.57 3.06 -0.92
CA VAL A 15 -4.79 3.60 -0.33
C VAL A 15 -4.47 4.29 0.99
N LEU A 16 -4.92 5.52 1.14
CA LEU A 16 -4.91 6.26 2.38
C LEU A 16 -6.28 6.13 3.05
N SER A 17 -6.27 5.67 4.30
CA SER A 17 -7.46 5.53 5.11
C SER A 17 -7.34 6.34 6.41
N TYR A 18 -8.41 6.97 6.87
CA TYR A 18 -8.42 7.61 8.20
C TYR A 18 -8.61 6.54 9.29
N ARG A 19 -8.06 6.78 10.49
CA ARG A 19 -8.27 5.92 11.66
C ARG A 19 -9.36 6.50 12.58
N ILE A 20 -9.89 5.66 13.47
CA ILE A 20 -10.85 6.11 14.50
C ILE A 20 -10.26 7.24 15.36
N GLN A 21 -8.95 7.20 15.63
CA GLN A 21 -8.26 8.29 16.28
C GLN A 21 -8.19 9.49 15.33
N LYS A 22 -8.84 10.59 15.73
CA LYS A 22 -8.94 11.80 14.92
C LYS A 22 -7.54 12.31 14.53
N GLY A 23 -7.38 12.61 13.24
CA GLY A 23 -6.14 13.18 12.70
C GLY A 23 -5.05 12.15 12.36
N THR A 24 -5.29 10.85 12.57
CA THR A 24 -4.34 9.81 12.18
C THR A 24 -4.82 9.04 10.97
N TYR A 25 -3.85 8.60 10.16
CA TYR A 25 -4.09 7.92 8.90
C TYR A 25 -3.38 6.56 8.88
N HIS A 26 -3.76 5.76 7.89
CA HIS A 26 -3.25 4.43 7.69
C HIS A 26 -3.05 4.16 6.21
N TRP A 27 -1.86 3.72 5.85
CA TRP A 27 -1.52 3.34 4.49
C TRP A 27 -1.77 1.85 4.28
N LEU A 28 -2.38 1.54 3.15
CA LEU A 28 -2.76 0.19 2.73
C LEU A 28 -2.29 -0.01 1.29
N ILE A 29 -1.82 -1.21 0.97
CA ILE A 29 -1.69 -1.68 -0.41
C ILE A 29 -2.93 -2.55 -0.70
N VAL A 30 -3.61 -2.30 -1.80
CA VAL A 30 -4.87 -2.99 -2.14
C VAL A 30 -4.77 -3.57 -3.54
N THR A 31 -5.13 -4.84 -3.69
CA THR A 31 -5.31 -5.47 -5.00
C THR A 31 -6.80 -5.77 -5.22
N THR A 32 -7.30 -5.41 -6.41
CA THR A 32 -8.71 -5.59 -6.76
C THR A 32 -8.87 -5.93 -8.24
N ASN A 33 -9.81 -6.81 -8.57
CA ASN A 33 -10.20 -7.17 -9.94
C ASN A 33 -11.70 -7.49 -10.00
N VAL A 34 -12.28 -7.44 -11.20
CA VAL A 34 -13.69 -7.77 -11.42
C VAL A 34 -13.92 -9.25 -11.10
N GLY A 35 -14.90 -9.51 -10.24
CA GLY A 35 -15.28 -10.88 -9.87
C GLY A 35 -14.33 -11.56 -8.87
N THR A 36 -13.31 -10.86 -8.35
CA THR A 36 -12.42 -11.39 -7.32
C THR A 36 -12.62 -10.68 -5.99
N GLN A 37 -12.31 -11.38 -4.89
CA GLN A 37 -12.33 -10.79 -3.56
C GLN A 37 -11.17 -9.78 -3.42
N PRO A 38 -11.41 -8.50 -3.10
CA PRO A 38 -10.33 -7.55 -2.84
C PRO A 38 -9.65 -7.83 -1.51
N TYR A 39 -8.33 -7.65 -1.50
CA TYR A 39 -7.48 -7.78 -0.31
C TYR A 39 -6.70 -6.49 -0.09
N CYS A 40 -6.46 -6.17 1.18
CA CYS A 40 -5.48 -5.18 1.56
C CYS A 40 -4.35 -5.77 2.40
N PHE A 41 -3.20 -5.12 2.32
CA PHE A 41 -1.95 -5.47 2.97
C PHE A 41 -1.39 -4.24 3.66
N HIS A 42 -0.96 -4.39 4.91
CA HIS A 42 -0.40 -3.26 5.65
C HIS A 42 0.42 -3.67 6.87
N ALA A 43 1.22 -2.73 7.36
CA ALA A 43 1.77 -2.77 8.70
C ALA A 43 0.71 -2.34 9.74
N ALA A 44 0.33 -3.21 10.66
CA ALA A 44 -0.58 -2.93 11.77
C ALA A 44 0.20 -2.75 13.08
N GLN A 45 -0.33 -1.98 14.03
CA GLN A 45 0.36 -1.62 15.29
C GLN A 45 -0.46 -2.00 16.53
N ILE A 46 -0.75 -3.30 16.73
CA ILE A 46 -1.43 -3.82 17.95
C ILE A 46 -1.02 -5.30 18.17
N PRO A 47 -0.29 -5.70 19.23
CA PRO A 47 0.39 -4.88 20.25
C PRO A 47 1.74 -4.29 19.81
N GLY A 48 2.20 -4.60 18.59
CA GLY A 48 3.42 -4.07 17.98
C GLY A 48 3.28 -4.06 16.46
N TRP A 49 4.31 -3.56 15.77
CA TRP A 49 4.32 -3.55 14.31
C TRP A 49 4.38 -4.98 13.74
N HIS A 50 3.39 -5.31 12.92
CA HIS A 50 3.31 -6.61 12.26
C HIS A 50 2.63 -6.47 10.89
N TYR A 51 2.91 -7.45 10.03
CA TYR A 51 2.27 -7.56 8.74
C TYR A 51 0.85 -8.11 8.90
N GLU A 52 -0.12 -7.53 8.20
CA GLU A 52 -1.47 -8.04 8.11
C GLU A 52 -1.95 -8.06 6.65
N ARG A 53 -2.48 -9.21 6.23
CA ARG A 53 -3.30 -9.39 5.03
C ARG A 53 -4.74 -9.60 5.46
N LYS A 54 -5.68 -8.89 4.85
CA LYS A 54 -7.11 -9.09 5.12
C LYS A 54 -8.00 -8.82 3.93
N VAL A 55 -9.15 -9.47 3.91
CA VAL A 55 -10.23 -9.16 2.98
C VAL A 55 -10.74 -7.75 3.27
N TRP A 56 -10.61 -6.85 2.30
CA TRP A 56 -10.99 -5.46 2.47
C TRP A 56 -11.17 -4.77 1.13
N ASP A 57 -12.21 -3.94 1.03
CA ASP A 57 -12.62 -3.28 -0.21
C ASP A 57 -12.56 -1.76 -0.01
N MET A 58 -11.71 -1.11 -0.80
CA MET A 58 -11.48 0.34 -0.71
C MET A 58 -12.70 1.18 -1.12
N VAL A 59 -13.57 0.66 -1.99
CA VAL A 59 -14.79 1.34 -2.45
C VAL A 59 -15.88 1.24 -1.39
N ARG A 60 -15.99 0.07 -0.74
CA ARG A 60 -17.00 -0.16 0.31
C ARG A 60 -16.59 0.38 1.68
N SER A 61 -15.32 0.66 1.87
CA SER A 61 -14.82 1.20 3.13
C SER A 61 -15.29 2.63 3.36
N GLN A 62 -15.82 2.87 4.56
CA GLN A 62 -16.17 4.22 5.02
C GLN A 62 -14.93 5.04 5.39
N THR A 63 -13.79 4.38 5.59
CA THR A 63 -12.55 4.99 6.04
C THR A 63 -11.57 5.33 4.93
N SER A 64 -11.82 4.90 3.70
CA SER A 64 -11.00 5.26 2.54
C SER A 64 -11.13 6.76 2.25
N VAL A 65 -9.98 7.40 1.99
CA VAL A 65 -9.91 8.82 1.63
C VAL A 65 -9.37 8.98 0.22
N ILE A 66 -8.28 8.27 -0.10
CA ILE A 66 -7.59 8.35 -1.39
C ILE A 66 -7.23 6.93 -1.83
N GLY A 67 -7.45 6.61 -3.10
CA GLY A 67 -6.91 5.42 -3.76
C GLY A 67 -6.13 5.81 -5.01
N ILE A 68 -4.86 5.44 -5.07
CA ILE A 68 -3.96 5.74 -6.20
C ILE A 68 -3.61 4.43 -6.87
N LYS A 69 -3.97 4.25 -8.15
CA LYS A 69 -3.55 3.07 -8.91
C LYS A 69 -2.04 3.15 -9.16
N ILE A 70 -1.29 2.20 -8.62
CA ILE A 70 0.17 2.13 -8.70
C ILE A 70 0.67 0.99 -9.59
N GLY A 71 -0.22 0.11 -10.05
CA GLY A 71 0.15 -1.02 -10.88
C GLY A 71 -1.03 -1.76 -11.50
N SER A 72 -0.72 -2.85 -12.19
CA SER A 72 -1.71 -3.81 -12.68
C SER A 72 -2.23 -4.68 -11.53
N TYR A 73 -3.33 -5.40 -11.74
CA TYR A 73 -3.81 -6.36 -10.75
C TYR A 73 -2.76 -7.45 -10.53
N ILE A 74 -2.50 -7.76 -9.26
CA ILE A 74 -1.65 -8.89 -8.84
C ILE A 74 -2.52 -9.77 -7.95
N ASP A 75 -2.46 -11.08 -8.18
CA ASP A 75 -3.16 -12.03 -7.31
C ASP A 75 -2.75 -11.86 -5.83
N ALA A 76 -3.70 -12.02 -4.92
CA ALA A 76 -3.48 -11.74 -3.51
C ALA A 76 -2.42 -12.66 -2.88
N ASP A 77 -2.35 -13.93 -3.27
CA ASP A 77 -1.33 -14.86 -2.75
C ASP A 77 0.05 -14.49 -3.31
N ARG A 78 0.11 -14.15 -4.61
CA ARG A 78 1.35 -13.69 -5.23
C ARG A 78 1.88 -12.40 -4.61
N LEU A 79 0.98 -11.47 -4.29
CA LEU A 79 1.36 -10.22 -3.64
C LEU A 79 1.79 -10.46 -2.20
N ASP A 80 1.14 -11.39 -1.48
CA ASP A 80 1.52 -11.79 -0.12
C ASP A 80 2.95 -12.34 -0.05
N GLU A 81 3.35 -13.19 -1.00
CA GLU A 81 4.72 -13.71 -1.12
C GLU A 81 5.78 -12.60 -1.20
N VAL A 82 5.43 -11.46 -1.81
CA VAL A 82 6.34 -10.33 -2.01
C VAL A 82 6.35 -9.39 -0.81
N LEU A 83 5.19 -9.12 -0.22
CA LEU A 83 5.04 -8.14 0.85
C LEU A 83 5.36 -8.71 2.24
N ALA A 84 5.05 -9.98 2.50
CA ALA A 84 5.24 -10.61 3.80
C ALA A 84 6.70 -10.66 4.30
N PRO A 85 7.72 -10.82 3.44
CA PRO A 85 9.12 -10.79 3.88
C PRO A 85 9.64 -9.39 4.23
N VAL A 86 8.90 -8.31 3.93
CA VAL A 86 9.40 -6.95 4.17
C VAL A 86 9.48 -6.65 5.67
N PRO A 87 10.66 -6.24 6.18
CA PRO A 87 10.84 -5.98 7.61
C PRO A 87 9.88 -4.93 8.18
N MET A 88 9.40 -5.17 9.41
CA MET A 88 8.61 -4.23 10.19
C MET A 88 9.50 -3.27 11.00
N THR A 89 10.50 -2.72 10.33
CA THR A 89 11.54 -1.86 10.92
C THR A 89 11.89 -0.74 9.95
N THR A 90 12.29 0.41 10.49
CA THR A 90 12.78 1.54 9.69
C THR A 90 14.05 1.14 8.92
N PRO A 91 14.08 1.27 7.58
CA PRO A 91 15.30 1.09 6.80
C PRO A 91 16.41 2.05 7.26
N ILE A 92 17.67 1.64 7.15
CA ILE A 92 18.82 2.44 7.63
C ILE A 92 18.89 3.79 6.89
N GLU A 93 18.45 3.81 5.62
CA GLU A 93 18.45 4.97 4.74
C GLU A 93 17.51 6.09 5.22
N GLU A 94 16.50 5.77 6.03
CA GLU A 94 15.56 6.74 6.61
C GLU A 94 16.11 7.44 7.87
N GLY A 95 17.25 6.96 8.40
CA GLY A 95 17.88 7.51 9.60
C GLY A 95 17.15 7.17 10.90
N ASP A 96 17.24 8.06 11.90
CA ASP A 96 16.69 7.85 13.25
C ASP A 96 15.22 8.28 13.32
N VAL A 97 14.34 7.55 12.63
CA VAL A 97 12.90 7.78 12.64
C VAL A 97 12.13 6.53 13.09
N GLU A 98 11.05 6.74 13.85
CA GLU A 98 10.17 5.64 14.26
C GLU A 98 9.52 4.99 13.04
N PHE A 99 9.43 3.66 13.05
CA PHE A 99 8.77 2.91 12.00
C PHE A 99 7.28 3.25 11.93
N THR A 100 6.75 3.36 10.71
CA THR A 100 5.34 3.64 10.48
C THR A 100 4.80 2.82 9.32
N CYS A 101 3.48 2.69 9.25
CA CYS A 101 2.81 2.11 8.08
C CYS A 101 3.13 2.83 6.77
N ARG A 102 3.49 4.13 6.81
CA ARG A 102 3.92 4.88 5.63
C ARG A 102 5.26 4.37 5.13
N ILE A 103 6.25 4.27 6.02
CA ILE A 103 7.59 3.75 5.70
C ILE A 103 7.48 2.35 5.08
N TRP A 104 6.65 1.48 5.67
CA TRP A 104 6.39 0.16 5.11
C TRP A 104 5.77 0.21 3.70
N ALA A 105 4.73 1.03 3.51
CA ALA A 105 4.05 1.13 2.21
C ALA A 105 4.97 1.74 1.12
N GLU A 106 5.82 2.69 1.48
CA GLU A 106 6.79 3.32 0.57
C GLU A 106 7.88 2.36 0.13
N ALA A 107 8.48 1.60 1.07
CA ALA A 107 9.46 0.56 0.75
C ALA A 107 8.90 -0.46 -0.25
N ASN A 108 7.63 -0.85 -0.07
CA ASN A 108 6.94 -1.77 -0.96
C ASN A 108 6.54 -1.14 -2.30
N ARG A 109 6.15 0.13 -2.33
CA ARG A 109 5.87 0.85 -3.59
C ARG A 109 7.11 0.86 -4.48
N LEU A 110 8.27 1.16 -3.90
CA LEU A 110 9.54 1.18 -4.61
C LEU A 110 9.95 -0.23 -5.07
N ALA A 111 9.84 -1.25 -4.22
CA ALA A 111 10.20 -2.61 -4.61
C ALA A 111 9.34 -3.16 -5.77
N ASN A 112 8.02 -2.90 -5.75
CA ASN A 112 7.08 -3.49 -6.71
C ASN A 112 6.99 -2.75 -8.05
N ILE A 113 7.05 -1.41 -8.04
CA ILE A 113 7.09 -0.64 -9.29
C ILE A 113 8.40 -0.94 -10.04
N HIS A 114 9.51 -1.07 -9.31
CA HIS A 114 10.81 -1.33 -9.94
C HIS A 114 10.93 -2.76 -10.49
N ALA A 115 10.32 -3.78 -9.88
CA ALA A 115 10.41 -5.15 -10.42
C ALA A 115 9.71 -5.28 -11.78
N GLU A 116 8.54 -4.66 -11.96
CA GLU A 116 7.83 -4.64 -13.23
C GLU A 116 8.46 -3.67 -14.25
N ASP A 117 8.91 -2.49 -13.84
CA ASP A 117 9.51 -1.50 -14.74
C ASP A 117 10.94 -1.87 -15.19
N VAL A 118 11.73 -2.53 -14.33
CA VAL A 118 13.04 -3.11 -14.72
C VAL A 118 12.84 -4.27 -15.68
N ALA A 119 11.88 -5.17 -15.41
CA ALA A 119 11.56 -6.27 -16.32
C ALA A 119 11.00 -5.78 -17.67
N ALA A 120 10.32 -4.64 -17.69
CA ALA A 120 9.77 -4.01 -18.89
C ALA A 120 10.72 -3.01 -19.58
N GLY A 121 11.92 -2.77 -19.05
CA GLY A 121 12.92 -1.85 -19.62
C GLY A 121 12.54 -0.36 -19.58
N ARG A 122 11.70 0.07 -18.63
CA ARG A 122 11.11 1.43 -18.57
C ARG A 122 11.67 2.31 -17.45
N VAL A 123 12.96 2.20 -17.12
CA VAL A 123 13.53 3.02 -16.03
C VAL A 123 13.83 4.44 -16.53
N GLY A 124 13.06 5.39 -16.03
CA GLY A 124 13.31 6.83 -16.12
C GLY A 124 12.59 7.58 -15.00
N GLY A 125 13.20 7.66 -13.82
CA GLY A 125 12.71 8.53 -12.76
C GLY A 125 13.20 8.15 -11.37
N VAL A 126 14.27 8.80 -10.91
CA VAL A 126 14.53 8.95 -9.47
C VAL A 126 13.39 9.81 -8.92
N TYR A 127 12.56 9.27 -8.03
CA TYR A 127 11.59 10.06 -7.28
C TYR A 127 11.93 9.99 -5.80
N VAL A 128 12.63 11.02 -5.34
CA VAL A 128 12.62 11.44 -3.93
C VAL A 128 11.33 12.21 -3.74
N SER A 129 10.38 11.68 -2.96
CA SER A 129 9.24 12.48 -2.50
C SER A 129 9.45 12.84 -1.04
N SER A 130 10.06 13.99 -0.79
CA SER A 130 9.95 14.67 0.50
C SER A 130 8.53 15.26 0.61
N PHE A 131 7.64 14.55 1.29
CA PHE A 131 6.42 15.17 1.81
C PHE A 131 6.66 15.52 3.28
N SER A 132 7.09 16.77 3.50
CA SER A 132 7.05 17.41 4.81
C SER A 132 5.60 17.44 5.29
N ALA A 133 5.39 17.12 6.57
CA ALA A 133 4.12 17.29 7.26
C ALA A 133 3.67 18.76 7.31
#